data_AF-A0A1I7U4Y1-F1
#
_entry.id   AF-A0A1I7U4Y1-F1
#
_cell.length_a   1.000
_cell.length_b   1.000
_cell.length_c   1.000
_cell.angle_alpha   90.00
_cell.angle_beta   90.00
_cell.angle_gamma   90.00
#
_symmetry.space_group_name_H-M   'P 1'
#
loop_
_entity.id
_entity.type
_entity.pdbx_description
1 polymer ?
#
loop_
_entity_poly.entity_id
_entity_poly.type
_entity_poly.pdbx_seq_one_letter_code
_entity_poly.pdbx_strand_id
1 'polypeptide(L)'
;MHIHSIYLHEFQKFKCEKPRERNLCAVTGRPARYRDPVTDLPYSSAYAFKVIRDKYHKHLRTLRGNEEVSAYLSSLKALPTPPISPRGPKGSTGTTTSSGTAIKA
;
A
#
# COMPACT_ATOMS: atom_id res chain seq x y z
N MET A 1 14.11 -2.84 -63.83
CA MET A 1 12.87 -3.26 -63.15
C MET A 1 13.20 -3.91 -61.81
N HIS A 2 13.69 -3.15 -60.83
CA HIS A 2 14.10 -3.69 -59.52
C HIS A 2 13.91 -2.64 -58.41
N ILE A 3 12.66 -2.25 -58.09
CA ILE A 3 12.43 -1.23 -57.04
C ILE A 3 11.41 -1.65 -55.97
N HIS A 4 10.64 -2.72 -56.12
CA HIS A 4 9.50 -2.97 -55.20
C HIS A 4 9.71 -4.11 -54.19
N SER A 5 10.93 -4.57 -53.95
CA SER A 5 11.25 -5.58 -52.94
C SER A 5 11.88 -4.99 -51.66
N ILE A 6 11.41 -3.83 -51.21
CA ILE A 6 11.88 -3.14 -49.99
C ILE A 6 10.81 -3.00 -48.90
N TYR A 7 9.60 -3.54 -49.10
CA TYR A 7 8.56 -3.55 -48.06
C TYR A 7 8.70 -4.77 -47.13
N LEU A 8 9.89 -4.98 -46.57
CA LEU A 8 10.03 -5.64 -45.27
C LEU A 8 9.97 -4.54 -44.21
N HIS A 9 8.77 -4.22 -43.74
CA HIS A 9 8.66 -3.73 -42.38
C HIS A 9 7.55 -4.51 -41.69
N GLU A 10 7.87 -5.77 -41.44
CA GLU A 10 7.14 -6.60 -40.51
C GLU A 10 7.20 -5.91 -39.15
N PHE A 11 6.12 -5.20 -38.81
CA PHE A 11 5.94 -4.55 -37.52
C PHE A 11 6.09 -5.62 -36.44
N GLN A 12 7.26 -5.64 -35.81
CA GLN A 12 7.56 -6.55 -34.71
C GLN A 12 6.51 -6.30 -33.63
N LYS A 13 5.52 -7.20 -33.56
CA LYS A 13 4.44 -7.12 -32.59
C LYS A 13 5.07 -7.17 -31.22
N PHE A 14 5.08 -6.03 -30.51
CA PHE A 14 5.48 -6.00 -29.12
C PHE A 14 4.58 -6.96 -28.37
N LYS A 15 5.12 -8.12 -27.99
CA LYS A 15 4.45 -9.03 -27.08
C LYS A 15 4.26 -8.25 -25.79
N CYS A 16 3.02 -7.84 -25.52
CA CYS A 16 2.64 -7.27 -24.24
C CYS A 16 2.72 -8.41 -23.23
N GLU A 17 3.94 -8.73 -22.78
CA GLU A 17 4.21 -9.69 -21.73
C GLU A 17 3.32 -9.30 -20.54
N LYS A 18 2.62 -10.30 -19.98
CA LYS A 18 1.85 -10.23 -18.72
C LYS A 18 2.37 -9.09 -17.83
N PRO A 19 1.72 -7.91 -17.61
CA PRO A 19 2.30 -6.94 -16.68
C PRO A 19 2.64 -7.66 -15.39
N ARG A 20 3.92 -7.67 -15.00
CA ARG A 20 4.36 -8.36 -13.78
C ARG A 20 3.42 -7.95 -12.67
N GLU A 21 2.78 -8.91 -12.01
CA GLU A 21 1.81 -8.64 -10.95
C GLU A 21 2.51 -7.81 -9.87
N ARG A 22 2.27 -6.49 -9.91
CA ARG A 22 2.87 -5.59 -8.94
C ARG A 22 2.14 -5.89 -7.63
N ASN A 23 2.88 -6.26 -6.59
CA ASN A 23 2.33 -6.35 -5.23
C ASN A 23 1.90 -4.94 -4.81
N LEU A 24 0.66 -4.54 -5.12
CA LEU A 24 0.11 -3.23 -4.82
C LEU A 24 -0.75 -3.32 -3.56
N CYS A 25 -0.69 -2.28 -2.74
CA CYS A 25 -1.47 -2.18 -1.53
C CYS A 25 -2.96 -2.15 -1.86
N ALA A 26 -3.74 -3.04 -1.23
CA ALA A 26 -5.19 -3.14 -1.44
C ALA A 26 -5.97 -1.85 -1.09
N VAL A 27 -5.40 -0.99 -0.24
CA VAL A 27 -6.05 0.27 0.19
C VAL A 27 -5.63 1.46 -0.68
N THR A 28 -4.35 1.56 -1.03
CA THR A 28 -3.76 2.79 -1.61
C THR A 28 -3.26 2.63 -3.04
N GLY A 29 -3.17 1.41 -3.56
CA GLY A 29 -2.59 1.12 -4.88
C GLY A 29 -1.08 1.37 -4.98
N ARG A 30 -0.41 1.81 -3.90
CA ARG A 30 1.06 1.98 -3.86
C ARG A 30 1.76 0.62 -3.74
N PRO A 31 3.03 0.49 -4.15
CA PRO A 31 3.78 -0.74 -3.93
C PRO A 31 3.73 -1.18 -2.46
N ALA A 32 3.35 -2.43 -2.22
CA ALA A 32 3.22 -3.00 -0.89
C ALA A 32 4.59 -3.43 -0.35
N ARG A 33 4.78 -3.22 0.95
CA ARG A 33 5.99 -3.64 1.67
C ARG A 33 5.76 -4.90 2.51
N TYR A 34 4.52 -5.16 2.90
CA TYR A 34 4.15 -6.22 3.84
C TYR A 34 2.84 -6.90 3.40
N ARG A 35 2.55 -8.07 3.99
CA ARG A 35 1.28 -8.79 3.86
C ARG A 35 0.68 -9.02 5.24
N ASP A 36 -0.64 -8.97 5.32
CA ASP A 36 -1.37 -9.22 6.56
C ASP A 36 -1.46 -10.75 6.83
N PRO A 37 -0.98 -11.29 7.96
CA PRO A 37 -0.96 -12.74 8.21
C PRO A 37 -2.33 -13.42 8.33
N VAL A 38 -3.42 -12.65 8.42
CA VAL A 38 -4.78 -13.23 8.50
C VAL A 38 -5.54 -13.10 7.19
N THR A 39 -5.42 -11.96 6.51
CA THR A 39 -6.16 -11.71 5.26
C THR A 39 -5.32 -11.91 4.00
N ASP A 40 -4.01 -12.12 4.15
CA ASP A 40 -3.01 -12.17 3.08
C ASP A 40 -2.98 -10.93 2.15
N LEU A 41 -3.64 -9.85 2.55
CA LEU A 41 -3.73 -8.64 1.75
C LEU A 41 -2.40 -7.86 1.79
N PRO A 42 -1.88 -7.45 0.61
CA PRO A 42 -0.69 -6.60 0.54
C PRO A 42 -1.00 -5.18 1.03
N TYR A 43 -0.09 -4.60 1.83
CA TYR A 43 -0.21 -3.22 2.31
C TYR A 43 1.13 -2.47 2.36
N SER A 44 1.04 -1.14 2.30
CA SER A 44 2.21 -0.25 2.21
C SER A 44 2.53 0.47 3.53
N SER A 45 1.53 0.72 4.40
CA SER A 45 1.67 1.52 5.63
C SER A 45 0.86 0.98 6.81
N ALA A 46 1.21 1.39 8.03
CA ALA A 46 0.46 1.02 9.24
C ALA A 46 -0.99 1.54 9.22
N TYR A 47 -1.24 2.70 8.58
CA TYR A 47 -2.60 3.19 8.37
C TYR A 47 -3.42 2.24 7.49
N ALA A 48 -2.82 1.76 6.38
CA ALA A 48 -3.48 0.79 5.50
C ALA A 48 -3.80 -0.53 6.23
N PHE A 49 -2.88 -1.00 7.09
CA PHE A 49 -3.12 -2.17 7.94
C PHE A 49 -4.35 -2.00 8.85
N LYS A 50 -4.49 -0.83 9.50
CA LYS A 50 -5.66 -0.53 10.34
C LYS A 50 -6.96 -0.58 9.52
N VAL A 51 -6.98 0.04 8.35
CA VAL A 51 -8.15 0.03 7.46
C VAL A 51 -8.53 -1.40 7.04
N ILE A 52 -7.54 -2.24 6.73
CA ILE A 52 -7.76 -3.65 6.37
C ILE A 52 -8.42 -4.41 7.52
N ARG A 53 -7.87 -4.31 8.75
CA ARG A 53 -8.42 -5.01 9.91
C ARG A 53 -9.78 -4.48 10.34
N ASP A 54 -10.01 -3.17 10.26
CA ASP A 54 -11.33 -2.59 10.53
C ASP A 54 -12.39 -3.11 9.55
N LYS A 55 -12.05 -3.23 8.26
CA LYS A 55 -12.94 -3.84 7.26
C LYS A 55 -13.15 -5.33 7.51
N TYR A 56 -12.09 -6.06 7.84
CA TYR A 56 -12.19 -7.50 8.15
C TYR A 56 -13.12 -7.76 9.33
N HIS A 57 -13.00 -7.01 10.42
CA HIS A 57 -13.92 -7.15 11.57
C HIS A 57 -15.37 -6.79 11.22
N LYS A 58 -15.60 -5.80 10.35
CA LYS A 58 -16.94 -5.50 9.84
C LYS A 58 -17.49 -6.65 9.02
N HIS A 59 -16.68 -7.25 8.15
CA HIS A 59 -17.06 -8.42 7.37
C HIS A 59 -17.42 -9.62 8.27
N LEU A 60 -16.61 -9.90 9.29
CA LEU A 60 -16.90 -10.96 10.26
C LEU A 60 -18.26 -10.77 10.96
N ARG A 61 -18.68 -9.54 11.25
CA ARG A 61 -20.01 -9.26 11.83
C ARG A 61 -21.17 -9.55 10.88
N THR A 62 -20.92 -9.54 9.56
CA THR A 62 -21.95 -9.87 8.56
C THR A 62 -22.15 -11.37 8.38
N LEU A 63 -21.15 -12.18 8.71
CA LEU A 63 -21.22 -13.64 8.69
C LEU A 63 -22.01 -14.14 9.92
N ARG A 64 -23.35 -14.12 9.81
CA ARG A 64 -24.26 -14.59 10.86
C ARG A 64 -24.25 -16.13 10.92
N GLY A 65 -24.26 -16.68 12.13
CA GLY A 65 -24.40 -18.13 12.36
C GLY A 65 -23.10 -18.88 12.64
N ASN A 66 -21.96 -18.19 12.79
CA ASN A 66 -20.72 -18.80 13.25
C ASN A 66 -20.39 -18.32 14.68
N GLU A 67 -20.47 -19.24 15.65
CA GLU A 67 -20.23 -18.96 17.07
C GLU A 67 -18.75 -18.61 17.35
N GLU A 68 -17.82 -19.23 16.62
CA GLU A 68 -16.38 -18.99 16.76
C GLU A 68 -16.03 -17.54 16.41
N VAL A 69 -16.64 -17.02 15.34
CA VAL A 69 -16.47 -15.63 14.91
C VAL A 69 -17.00 -14.65 15.96
N SER A 70 -18.11 -14.99 16.61
CA SER A 70 -18.70 -14.18 17.69
C SER A 70 -17.80 -14.15 18.94
N ALA A 71 -17.25 -15.30 19.33
CA ALA A 71 -16.32 -15.41 20.44
C ALA A 71 -15.03 -14.60 20.17
N TYR A 72 -14.48 -14.69 18.96
CA TYR A 72 -13.33 -13.90 18.53
C TYR A 72 -13.60 -12.38 18.59
N LEU A 73 -14.75 -11.93 18.08
CA LEU A 73 -15.13 -10.52 18.13
C LEU A 73 -15.34 -10.01 19.57
N SER A 74 -15.71 -10.90 20.50
CA SER A 74 -15.90 -10.57 21.92
C SER A 74 -14.57 -10.44 22.65
N SER A 75 -13.61 -11.33 22.39
CA SER A 75 -12.27 -11.25 22.99
C SER A 75 -11.52 -9.98 22.58
N LEU A 76 -11.70 -9.51 21.34
CA LEU A 76 -11.11 -8.25 20.88
C LEU A 76 -11.60 -7.01 21.65
N LYS A 77 -12.86 -7.01 22.11
CA LYS A 77 -13.42 -5.89 22.89
C LYS A 77 -12.94 -5.88 24.34
N ALA A 78 -12.51 -7.04 24.84
CA ALA A 78 -12.07 -7.21 26.22
C ALA A 78 -10.63 -6.70 26.47
N LEU A 79 -9.87 -6.38 25.40
CA LEU A 79 -8.55 -5.78 25.58
C LEU A 79 -8.70 -4.30 25.99
N PRO A 80 -8.11 -3.87 27.12
CA PRO A 80 -8.03 -2.45 27.45
C PRO A 80 -7.24 -1.77 26.33
N THR A 81 -7.89 -0.94 25.53
CA THR A 81 -7.17 -0.09 24.58
C THR A 81 -6.22 0.77 25.40
N PRO A 82 -4.89 0.67 25.20
CA PRO A 82 -3.98 1.59 25.85
C PRO A 82 -4.45 3.00 25.50
N PRO A 83 -4.46 3.94 26.47
CA PRO A 83 -4.84 5.31 26.18
C PRO A 83 -4.02 5.76 24.98
N ILE A 84 -4.71 6.18 23.91
CA ILE A 84 -4.06 6.81 22.76
C ILE A 84 -3.40 8.06 23.33
N SER A 85 -2.13 7.94 23.67
CA SER A 85 -1.31 9.10 23.98
C SER A 85 -1.38 9.99 22.74
N PRO A 86 -1.78 11.27 22.86
CA PRO A 86 -1.80 12.17 21.72
C PRO A 86 -0.42 12.14 21.09
N ARG A 87 -0.32 11.62 19.88
CA ARG A 87 0.92 11.64 19.12
C ARG A 87 1.21 13.11 18.84
N GLY A 88 2.08 13.71 19.64
CA GLY A 88 2.54 15.08 19.45
C GLY A 88 3.08 15.27 18.03
N PRO A 89 3.05 16.51 17.50
CA PRO A 89 3.55 16.79 16.16
C PRO A 89 5.00 16.32 16.07
N LYS A 90 5.30 15.45 15.09
CA LYS A 90 6.68 15.12 14.77
C LYS A 90 7.35 16.40 14.24
N GLY A 91 8.14 17.05 15.09
CA GLY A 91 9.02 18.14 14.67
C GLY A 91 9.92 17.65 13.55
N SER A 92 9.76 18.23 12.36
CA SER A 92 10.78 18.21 11.33
C SER A 92 11.77 19.35 11.62
N THR A 93 12.70 19.12 12.56
CA THR A 93 13.90 19.95 12.70
C THR A 93 14.93 19.49 11.68
N GLY A 94 15.45 20.45 10.93
CA GLY A 94 16.08 20.28 9.62
C GLY A 94 17.59 20.07 9.62
N THR A 95 18.21 20.31 8.46
CA THR A 95 19.62 20.70 8.38
C THR A 95 19.85 21.63 7.19
N THR A 96 20.20 22.85 7.54
CA THR A 96 20.73 23.95 6.75
C THR A 96 22.14 23.61 6.27
N THR A 97 22.45 23.75 4.97
CA THR A 97 23.83 24.08 4.52
C THR A 97 23.86 24.43 3.03
N SER A 98 24.08 25.70 2.72
CA SER A 98 25.14 26.13 1.79
C SER A 98 25.19 27.65 1.74
N SER A 99 26.30 28.18 2.24
CA SER A 99 26.75 29.57 2.24
C SER A 99 26.74 30.21 0.85
N GLY A 100 26.07 31.35 0.71
CA GLY A 100 26.19 32.26 -0.43
C GLY A 100 26.97 33.51 -0.04
N THR A 101 28.17 33.65 -0.60
CA THR A 101 29.04 34.83 -0.52
C THR A 101 28.36 36.05 -1.15
N ALA A 102 28.09 37.11 -0.37
CA ALA A 102 27.65 38.39 -0.91
C ALA A 102 28.85 39.35 -0.97
N ILE A 103 29.11 39.82 -2.19
CA ILE A 103 30.22 40.68 -2.58
C ILE A 103 29.89 42.13 -2.21
N LYS A 104 30.93 42.82 -1.74
CA LYS A 104 31.04 44.24 -1.40
C LYS A 104 30.63 45.16 -2.57
N ALA A 105 29.93 46.26 -2.28
CA ALA A 105 29.79 47.42 -3.17
C ALA A 105 30.01 48.69 -2.35
#